data_AF-A0A2I0BB75-F1
#
_entry.id   AF-A0A2I0BB75-F1
#
_cell.length_a   1.000
_cell.length_b   1.000
_cell.length_c   1.000
_cell.angle_alpha   90.00
_cell.angle_beta   90.00
_cell.angle_gamma   90.00
#
_symmetry.space_group_name_H-M   'P 1'
#
loop_
_entity.id
_entity.type
_entity.pdbx_description
1 polymer ?
#
loop_
_entity_poly.entity_id
_entity_poly.type
_entity_poly.pdbx_seq_one_letter_code
_entity_poly.pdbx_strand_id
1 'polypeptide(L)'
;MFTRFTNITNGLTSLGKIFTNEELVRKVLRCLPRDYDAKATAIVEARDLSTLELDMLLGSLTTYELEMKRKKKKYEEDESAKKKTASDTNSSENDEEKLKDEIALISRQFDTLMKKKRHLFRRSQRKSFKNRENKENILKAKEDDVIATNATNLDI
;
A
#
# COMPACT_ATOMS: atom_id res chain seq x y z
N MET A 1 4.71 -0.83 28.24
CA MET A 1 3.87 -0.67 29.45
C MET A 1 4.32 -1.58 30.61
N PHE A 2 4.73 -2.83 30.33
CA PHE A 2 4.99 -3.85 31.35
C PHE A 2 6.33 -3.75 32.10
N THR A 3 7.34 -3.09 31.55
CA THR A 3 8.67 -2.95 32.19
C THR A 3 8.60 -2.38 33.60
N ARG A 4 7.76 -1.36 33.83
CA ARG A 4 7.58 -0.78 35.17
C ARG A 4 6.93 -1.78 36.13
N PHE A 5 5.95 -2.56 35.66
CA PHE A 5 5.32 -3.60 36.46
C PHE A 5 6.36 -4.64 36.89
N THR A 6 7.12 -5.19 35.93
CA THR A 6 8.16 -6.18 36.18
C THR A 6 9.22 -5.68 37.16
N ASN A 7 9.71 -4.45 37.00
CA ASN A 7 10.70 -3.88 37.91
C ASN A 7 10.18 -3.78 39.36
N ILE A 8 8.92 -3.37 39.54
CA ILE A 8 8.30 -3.27 40.87
C ILE A 8 8.08 -4.66 41.46
N THR A 9 7.53 -5.62 40.70
CA THR A 9 7.31 -6.98 41.21
C THR A 9 8.63 -7.65 41.56
N ASN A 10 9.67 -7.50 40.73
CA ASN A 10 10.98 -8.08 41.00
C ASN A 10 11.62 -7.47 42.27
N GLY A 11 11.51 -6.16 42.46
CA GLY A 11 11.98 -5.50 43.68
C GLY A 11 11.20 -5.92 44.94
N LEU A 12 9.90 -6.19 44.81
CA LEU A 12 9.11 -6.70 45.93
C LEU A 12 9.45 -8.18 46.23
N THR A 13 9.70 -8.98 45.20
CA THR A 13 10.14 -10.37 45.35
C THR A 13 11.49 -10.46 46.03
N SER A 14 12.45 -9.58 45.71
CA SER A 14 13.75 -9.55 46.39
C SER A 14 13.66 -9.13 47.86
N LEU A 15 12.61 -8.40 48.24
CA LEU A 15 12.27 -8.05 49.63
C LEU A 15 11.49 -9.15 50.36
N GLY A 16 11.30 -10.32 49.73
CA GLY A 16 10.63 -11.48 50.33
C GLY A 16 9.13 -11.57 50.08
N LYS A 17 8.55 -10.71 49.22
CA LYS A 17 7.13 -10.82 48.85
C LYS A 17 6.93 -11.89 47.78
N ILE A 18 6.13 -12.90 48.10
CA ILE A 18 5.75 -13.94 47.14
C ILE A 18 4.44 -13.52 46.49
N PHE A 19 4.35 -13.63 45.17
CA PHE A 19 3.13 -13.38 44.41
C PHE A 19 2.64 -14.67 43.77
N THR A 20 1.34 -14.92 43.83
CA THR A 20 0.73 -15.97 43.00
C THR A 20 0.50 -15.45 41.59
N ASN A 21 0.36 -16.37 40.62
CA ASN A 21 0.08 -16.00 39.23
C ASN A 21 -1.22 -15.19 39.12
N GLU A 22 -2.27 -15.63 39.80
CA GLU A 22 -3.56 -14.94 39.85
C GLU A 22 -3.44 -13.50 40.40
N GLU A 23 -2.60 -13.29 41.43
CA GLU A 23 -2.34 -11.94 41.95
C GLU A 23 -1.64 -11.05 40.93
N LEU A 24 -0.65 -11.58 40.21
CA LEU A 24 0.06 -10.85 39.17
C LEU A 24 -0.89 -10.48 38.03
N VAL A 25 -1.68 -11.44 37.54
CA VAL A 25 -2.71 -11.23 36.51
C VAL A 25 -3.71 -10.15 36.94
N ARG A 26 -4.29 -10.25 38.14
CA ARG A 26 -5.23 -9.24 38.67
C ARG A 26 -4.57 -7.86 38.77
N LYS A 27 -3.31 -7.79 39.21
CA LYS A 27 -2.59 -6.51 39.30
C LYS A 27 -2.30 -5.91 37.94
N VAL A 28 -1.91 -6.71 36.94
CA VAL A 28 -1.70 -6.23 35.56
C VAL A 28 -2.99 -5.63 35.03
N LEU A 29 -4.10 -6.36 35.10
CA LEU A 29 -5.40 -5.90 34.61
C LEU A 29 -5.84 -4.59 35.28
N ARG A 30 -5.64 -4.46 36.59
CA ARG A 30 -5.99 -3.25 37.35
C ARG A 30 -5.11 -2.03 37.03
N CYS A 31 -3.89 -2.26 36.52
CA CYS A 31 -2.96 -1.17 36.20
C CYS A 31 -3.06 -0.70 34.75
N LEU A 32 -3.95 -1.29 33.95
CA LEU A 32 -4.14 -0.90 32.55
C LEU A 32 -4.72 0.52 32.42
N PRO A 33 -4.40 1.25 31.34
CA PRO A 33 -5.03 2.54 31.05
C PRO A 33 -6.52 2.37 30.74
N ARG A 34 -7.31 3.44 30.93
CA ARG A 34 -8.77 3.45 30.69
C ARG A 34 -9.17 2.96 29.29
N ASP A 35 -8.34 3.22 28.28
CA ASP A 35 -8.58 2.78 26.90
C ASP A 35 -8.69 1.24 26.77
N TYR A 36 -8.19 0.49 27.77
CA TYR A 36 -8.23 -0.96 27.83
C TYR A 36 -9.38 -1.50 28.69
N ASP A 37 -10.22 -0.66 29.29
CA ASP A 37 -11.28 -1.08 30.24
C ASP A 37 -12.19 -2.14 29.62
N ALA A 38 -12.68 -1.93 28.39
CA ALA A 38 -13.51 -2.89 27.69
C ALA A 38 -12.80 -4.24 27.46
N LYS A 39 -11.51 -4.21 27.16
CA LYS A 39 -10.70 -5.42 26.94
C LYS A 39 -10.42 -6.14 28.26
N ALA A 40 -10.14 -5.40 29.33
CA ALA A 40 -9.90 -5.93 30.66
C ALA A 40 -11.15 -6.62 31.21
N THR A 41 -12.32 -5.98 31.12
CA THR A 41 -13.60 -6.56 31.53
C THR A 41 -13.89 -7.86 30.75
N ALA A 42 -13.72 -7.84 29.43
CA ALA A 42 -13.93 -9.05 28.63
C ALA A 42 -12.99 -10.20 29.02
N ILE A 43 -11.75 -9.92 29.44
CA ILE A 43 -10.82 -10.96 29.92
C ILE A 43 -11.30 -11.53 31.26
N VAL A 44 -11.71 -10.66 32.19
CA VAL A 44 -12.21 -11.06 33.51
C VAL A 44 -13.48 -11.90 33.40
N GLU A 45 -14.36 -11.59 32.45
CA GLU A 45 -15.60 -12.33 32.22
C GLU A 45 -15.39 -13.65 31.47
N ALA A 46 -14.46 -13.71 30.52
CA ALA A 46 -14.29 -14.86 29.63
C ALA A 46 -13.31 -15.94 30.13
N ARG A 47 -12.45 -15.62 31.10
CA ARG A 47 -11.36 -16.50 31.55
C ARG A 47 -11.30 -16.56 33.06
N ASP A 48 -10.96 -17.72 33.59
CA ASP A 48 -10.58 -17.85 34.99
C ASP A 48 -9.15 -17.31 35.20
N LEU A 49 -9.02 -16.28 36.03
CA LEU A 49 -7.74 -15.60 36.31
C LEU A 49 -6.75 -16.48 37.06
N SER A 50 -7.21 -17.54 37.74
CA SER A 50 -6.34 -18.47 38.46
C SER A 50 -5.58 -19.42 37.53
N THR A 51 -6.16 -19.71 36.37
CA THR A 51 -5.59 -20.59 35.34
C THR A 51 -4.87 -19.83 34.23
N LEU A 52 -5.09 -18.52 34.13
CA LEU A 52 -4.51 -17.69 33.08
C LEU A 52 -3.02 -17.46 33.34
N GLU A 53 -2.18 -17.86 32.38
CA GLU A 53 -0.76 -17.58 32.44
C GLU A 53 -0.46 -16.09 32.22
N LEU A 54 0.38 -15.52 33.09
CA LEU A 54 0.80 -14.12 33.02
C LEU A 54 1.42 -13.75 31.67
N ASP A 55 2.27 -14.62 31.12
CA ASP A 55 2.95 -14.38 29.84
C ASP A 55 1.96 -14.36 28.67
N MET A 56 0.96 -15.24 28.69
CA MET A 56 -0.13 -15.24 27.71
C MET A 56 -0.94 -13.94 27.78
N LEU A 57 -1.27 -13.47 28.99
CA LEU A 57 -1.94 -12.19 29.19
C LEU A 57 -1.10 -11.03 28.62
N LEU A 58 0.19 -10.99 28.94
CA LEU A 58 1.11 -9.96 28.49
C LEU A 58 1.22 -9.94 26.96
N GLY A 59 1.31 -11.11 26.33
CA GLY A 59 1.32 -11.28 24.89
C GLY A 59 0.03 -10.76 24.25
N SER A 60 -1.13 -11.14 24.79
CA SER A 60 -2.44 -10.68 24.30
C SER A 60 -2.57 -9.16 24.35
N LEU A 61 -2.20 -8.54 25.47
CA LEU A 61 -2.24 -7.10 25.65
C LEU A 61 -1.27 -6.36 24.71
N THR A 62 -0.07 -6.91 24.49
CA THR A 62 0.92 -6.35 23.56
C THR A 62 0.39 -6.37 22.12
N THR A 63 -0.24 -7.47 21.69
CA THR A 63 -0.86 -7.57 20.36
C THR A 63 -1.99 -6.55 20.21
N TYR A 64 -2.83 -6.40 21.24
CA TYR A 64 -3.90 -5.39 21.24
C TYR A 64 -3.36 -3.96 21.15
N GLU A 65 -2.31 -3.63 21.89
CA GLU A 65 -1.63 -2.32 21.81
C GLU A 65 -1.15 -2.03 20.38
N LEU A 66 -0.53 -3.03 19.74
CA LEU A 66 -0.04 -2.92 18.36
C LEU A 66 -1.20 -2.72 17.37
N GLU A 67 -2.30 -3.44 17.54
CA GLU A 67 -3.49 -3.31 16.70
C GLU A 67 -4.14 -1.93 16.84
N MET A 68 -4.30 -1.42 18.07
CA MET A 68 -4.81 -0.07 18.31
C MET A 68 -3.94 0.99 17.64
N LYS A 69 -2.61 0.88 17.75
CA LYS A 69 -1.68 1.80 17.07
C LYS A 69 -1.82 1.76 15.55
N ARG A 70 -1.99 0.56 14.96
CA ARG A 70 -2.22 0.41 13.50
C ARG A 70 -3.54 1.05 13.07
N LYS A 71 -4.61 0.84 13.84
CA LYS A 71 -5.92 1.46 13.58
C LYS A 71 -5.82 2.98 13.64
N LYS A 72 -5.20 3.53 14.70
CA LYS A 72 -5.01 4.97 14.85
C LYS A 72 -4.24 5.59 13.68
N LYS A 73 -3.17 4.95 13.20
CA LYS A 73 -2.42 5.40 12.02
C LYS A 73 -3.28 5.44 10.75
N LYS A 74 -4.11 4.41 10.52
CA LYS A 74 -5.05 4.41 9.38
C LYS A 74 -6.05 5.57 9.48
N TYR A 75 -6.64 5.78 10.66
CA TYR A 75 -7.56 6.90 10.87
C TYR A 75 -6.90 8.26 10.64
N GLU A 76 -5.65 8.45 11.07
CA GLU A 76 -4.90 9.69 10.83
C GLU A 76 -4.57 9.89 9.34
N GLU A 77 -4.25 8.81 8.61
CA GLU A 77 -4.01 8.84 7.17
C GLU A 77 -5.30 9.18 6.39
N ASP A 78 -6.42 8.55 6.75
CA ASP A 78 -7.74 8.81 6.16
C ASP A 78 -8.26 10.22 6.49
N GLU A 79 -8.04 10.74 7.71
CA GLU A 79 -8.33 12.12 8.10
C GLU A 79 -7.47 13.13 7.32
N SER A 80 -6.18 12.83 7.11
CA SER A 80 -5.29 13.70 6.33
C SER A 80 -5.68 13.75 4.84
N ALA A 81 -6.28 12.67 4.32
CA ALA A 81 -6.88 12.64 2.99
C ALA A 81 -8.19 13.43 2.91
N LYS A 82 -9.02 13.38 3.97
CA LYS A 82 -10.26 14.19 4.08
C LYS A 82 -10.00 15.68 4.31
N LYS A 83 -8.91 16.06 4.97
CA LYS A 83 -8.57 17.48 5.19
C LYS A 83 -8.09 18.19 3.93
N LYS A 84 -7.63 17.46 2.89
CA LYS A 84 -7.42 18.03 1.53
C LYS A 84 -8.72 18.27 0.76
N THR A 85 -9.84 17.75 1.23
CA THR A 85 -11.19 17.95 0.66
C THR A 85 -12.06 18.91 1.51
N ALA A 86 -11.55 19.39 2.65
CA ALA A 86 -12.29 20.28 3.57
C ALA A 86 -12.09 21.79 3.30
N SER A 87 -11.58 22.20 2.13
CA SER A 87 -11.65 23.60 1.69
C SER A 87 -13.02 23.97 1.12
N ASP A 88 -13.87 23.00 0.80
CA ASP A 88 -15.21 23.24 0.26
C ASP A 88 -16.21 22.44 1.08
N THR A 89 -16.50 22.91 2.30
CA THR A 89 -17.69 22.43 3.01
C THR A 89 -18.89 23.24 2.53
N ASN A 90 -19.74 22.62 1.74
CA ASN A 90 -21.17 22.77 1.92
C ASN A 90 -21.92 21.50 1.49
N SER A 91 -22.82 21.12 2.39
CA SER A 91 -23.95 20.21 2.19
C SER A 91 -23.66 18.71 2.04
N SER A 92 -23.98 18.03 3.15
CA SER A 92 -24.82 16.82 3.19
C SER A 92 -25.66 16.61 1.92
N GLU A 93 -25.74 15.35 1.49
CA GLU A 93 -26.48 14.79 0.34
C GLU A 93 -25.67 14.61 -0.96
N ASN A 94 -24.81 13.58 -1.03
CA ASN A 94 -24.68 12.70 -2.21
C ASN A 94 -23.49 11.74 -2.10
N ASP A 95 -23.62 10.68 -1.31
CA ASP A 95 -22.65 9.58 -1.36
C ASP A 95 -22.62 8.91 -2.75
N GLU A 96 -23.73 8.96 -3.50
CA GLU A 96 -23.85 8.34 -4.83
C GLU A 96 -23.23 9.18 -5.96
N GLU A 97 -23.31 10.53 -5.92
CA GLU A 97 -22.59 11.36 -6.91
C GLU A 97 -21.09 11.33 -6.68
N LYS A 98 -20.64 11.31 -5.41
CA LYS A 98 -19.21 11.18 -5.10
C LYS A 98 -18.62 9.86 -5.63
N LEU A 99 -19.37 8.76 -5.54
CA LEU A 99 -19.00 7.48 -6.16
C LEU A 99 -18.97 7.55 -7.69
N LYS A 100 -19.95 8.22 -8.32
CA LYS A 100 -19.99 8.42 -9.78
C LYS A 100 -18.80 9.26 -10.28
N ASP A 101 -18.43 10.29 -9.53
CA ASP A 101 -17.28 11.14 -9.83
C ASP A 101 -15.95 10.38 -9.71
N GLU A 102 -15.79 9.55 -8.68
CA GLU A 102 -14.62 8.67 -8.52
C GLU A 102 -14.51 7.66 -9.67
N ILE A 103 -15.63 7.06 -10.09
CA ILE A 103 -15.68 6.14 -11.24
C ILE A 103 -15.30 6.88 -12.53
N ALA A 104 -15.85 8.09 -12.75
CA ALA A 104 -15.54 8.90 -13.94
C ALA A 104 -14.05 9.27 -14.02
N LEU A 105 -13.42 9.58 -12.88
CA LEU A 105 -11.99 9.87 -12.81
C LEU A 105 -11.14 8.64 -13.20
N ILE A 106 -11.49 7.46 -12.69
CA ILE A 106 -10.81 6.20 -13.03
C ILE A 106 -10.98 5.88 -14.52
N SER A 107 -12.19 6.00 -15.06
CA SER A 107 -12.46 5.81 -16.50
C SER A 107 -11.64 6.77 -17.36
N ARG A 108 -11.54 8.04 -16.97
CA ARG A 108 -10.76 9.04 -17.71
C ARG A 108 -9.27 8.74 -17.70
N GLN A 109 -8.73 8.31 -16.55
CA GLN A 109 -7.34 7.88 -16.44
C GLN A 109 -7.03 6.65 -17.30
N PHE A 110 -7.92 5.66 -17.26
CA PHE A 110 -7.84 4.46 -18.10
C PHE A 110 -7.88 4.81 -19.59
N ASP A 111 -8.78 5.71 -20.00
CA ASP A 111 -8.85 6.19 -21.38
C ASP A 111 -7.55 6.85 -21.80
N THR A 112 -6.98 7.76 -21.00
CA THR A 112 -5.68 8.38 -21.30
C THR A 112 -4.56 7.35 -21.46
N LEU A 113 -4.53 6.32 -20.61
CA LEU A 113 -3.56 5.23 -20.70
C LEU A 113 -3.75 4.43 -22.00
N MET A 114 -4.99 4.17 -22.38
CA MET A 114 -5.33 3.50 -23.64
C MET A 114 -5.02 4.39 -24.87
N LYS A 115 -5.22 5.72 -24.81
CA LYS A 115 -4.77 6.64 -25.87
C LYS A 115 -3.25 6.58 -26.01
N LYS A 116 -2.51 6.60 -24.90
CA LYS A 116 -1.03 6.50 -24.89
C LYS A 116 -0.55 5.17 -25.50
N LYS A 117 -1.21 4.04 -25.19
CA LYS A 117 -0.95 2.74 -25.84
C LYS A 117 -1.27 2.76 -27.35
N ARG A 118 -2.35 3.39 -27.80
CA ARG A 118 -2.69 3.50 -29.24
C ARG A 118 -1.63 4.25 -30.06
N HIS A 119 -0.96 5.25 -29.49
CA HIS A 119 0.16 5.92 -30.15
C HIS A 119 1.41 5.03 -30.30
N LEU A 120 1.64 4.12 -29.35
CA LEU A 120 2.70 3.11 -29.44
C LEU A 120 2.40 2.07 -30.53
N PHE A 121 1.14 1.64 -30.67
CA PHE A 121 0.73 0.70 -31.73
C PHE A 121 0.67 1.33 -33.14
N ARG A 122 0.28 2.61 -33.31
CA ARG A 122 0.32 3.28 -34.63
C ARG A 122 1.73 3.58 -35.13
N ARG A 123 2.73 3.68 -34.25
CA ARG A 123 4.14 3.91 -34.63
C ARG A 123 4.80 2.65 -35.22
N SER A 124 4.24 1.47 -34.95
CA SER A 124 4.69 0.20 -35.52
C SER A 124 4.35 0.07 -37.01
N GLN A 125 3.16 0.51 -37.45
CA GLN A 125 2.75 0.36 -38.86
C GLN A 125 3.29 1.44 -39.81
N ARG A 126 3.76 2.60 -39.32
CA ARG A 126 4.31 3.68 -40.19
C ARG A 126 5.72 3.42 -40.72
N LYS A 127 6.41 2.36 -40.26
CA LYS A 127 7.72 1.98 -40.82
C LYS A 127 7.62 1.12 -42.10
N SER A 128 6.44 0.62 -42.47
CA SER A 128 6.31 -0.29 -43.61
C SER A 128 6.28 0.40 -44.98
N PHE A 129 5.81 1.65 -45.08
CA PHE A 129 5.63 2.31 -46.39
C PHE A 129 6.85 3.06 -46.93
N LYS A 130 7.84 3.41 -46.09
CA LYS A 130 9.06 4.12 -46.57
C LYS A 130 10.16 3.21 -47.13
N ASN A 131 10.04 1.90 -46.96
CA ASN A 131 11.06 0.95 -47.44
C ASN A 131 10.82 0.46 -48.87
N ARG A 132 9.71 0.84 -49.52
CA ARG A 132 9.39 0.40 -50.89
C ARG A 132 9.99 1.34 -51.94
N GLU A 133 9.89 2.65 -51.76
CA GLU A 133 10.49 3.65 -52.67
C GLU A 133 12.02 3.60 -52.71
N ASN A 134 12.68 3.33 -51.56
CA ASN A 134 14.14 3.21 -51.53
C ASN A 134 14.66 1.97 -52.27
N LYS A 135 13.88 0.89 -52.37
CA LYS A 135 14.32 -0.32 -53.08
C LYS A 135 14.27 -0.14 -54.60
N GLU A 136 13.28 0.58 -55.12
CA GLU A 136 13.17 0.85 -56.56
C GLU A 136 14.23 1.84 -57.05
N ASN A 137 14.62 2.82 -56.22
CA ASN A 137 15.70 3.76 -56.56
C ASN A 137 17.10 3.11 -56.51
N ILE A 138 17.32 2.15 -55.61
CA ILE A 138 18.60 1.41 -55.52
C ILE A 138 18.76 0.41 -56.68
N LEU A 139 17.67 -0.16 -57.19
CA LEU A 139 17.72 -1.06 -58.34
C LEU A 139 18.02 -0.30 -59.65
N LYS A 140 17.41 0.86 -59.86
CA LYS A 140 17.70 1.72 -61.02
C LYS A 140 19.15 2.23 -61.03
N ALA A 141 19.66 2.68 -59.89
CA ALA A 141 21.05 3.14 -59.78
C ALA A 141 22.08 2.03 -60.06
N LYS A 142 21.73 0.76 -59.81
CA LYS A 142 22.62 -0.38 -60.10
C LYS A 142 22.58 -0.82 -61.57
N GLU A 143 21.46 -0.62 -62.26
CA GLU A 143 21.37 -0.89 -63.70
C GLU A 143 22.16 0.15 -64.51
N ASP A 144 22.11 1.43 -64.09
CA ASP A 144 22.84 2.52 -64.74
C ASP A 144 24.37 2.42 -64.59
N ASP A 145 24.87 2.00 -63.41
CA ASP A 145 26.31 1.78 -63.17
C ASP A 145 26.87 0.60 -64.00
N VAL A 146 26.10 -0.47 -64.21
CA VAL A 146 26.53 -1.64 -65.01
C VAL A 146 26.62 -1.28 -66.50
N ILE A 147 25.71 -0.44 -67.00
CA ILE A 147 25.75 0.05 -68.39
C ILE A 147 27.00 0.93 -68.62
N ALA A 148 27.33 1.80 -67.67
CA ALA A 148 28.51 2.68 -67.77
C ALA A 148 29.83 1.90 -67.80
N THR A 149 29.97 0.83 -67.01
CA THR A 149 31.19 -0.01 -66.99
C THR A 149 31.39 -0.85 -68.24
N ASN A 150 30.31 -1.21 -68.94
CA ASN A 150 30.39 -1.98 -70.18
C ASN A 150 30.69 -1.10 -71.40
N ALA A 151 30.38 0.20 -71.35
CA ALA A 151 30.69 1.15 -72.43
C ALA A 151 32.17 1.55 -72.49
N THR A 152 32.90 1.50 -71.36
CA THR A 152 34.32 1.88 -71.30
C THR A 152 35.29 0.79 -71.75
N ASN A 153 34.82 -0.44 -71.97
CA ASN A 153 35.63 -1.58 -72.42
C ASN A 153 35.50 -1.86 -73.93
N LEU A 154 34.92 -0.93 -74.70
CA LEU A 154 34.74 -1.09 -76.15
C LEU A 154 35.40 0.00 -77.00
N ASP A 155 36.40 0.70 -76.46
CA ASP A 155 37.29 1.60 -77.23
C ASP A 155 38.76 1.17 -77.03
N ILE A 156 39.13 0.05 -77.68
CA ILE A 156 40.48 -0.22 -78.19
C ILE A 156 40.39 -0.20 -79.71
#